data_AF-A0AAJ0GMW9-F1
#
_entry.id   AF-A0AAJ0GMW9-F1
#
_cell.length_a   1.000
_cell.length_b   1.000
_cell.length_c   1.000
_cell.angle_alpha   90.00
_cell.angle_beta   90.00
_cell.angle_gamma   90.00
#
_symmetry.space_group_name_H-M   'P 1'
#
loop_
_entity.id
_entity.type
_entity.pdbx_description
1 polymer ?
#
loop_
_entity_poly.entity_id
_entity_poly.type
_entity_poly.pdbx_seq_one_letter_code
_entity_poly.pdbx_strand_id
1 'polypeptide(L)'
;MATDETTPLLPTSQQRKVESENDAMNTVFWKIGAVYGAAGVALGAFGAHGLKKYIAEPQKLANWSTAAQYQLIHSVALLVARNSSVAATFFTAGMTMFSGSLYALTLDTERFRFLGPVTPLGGLCLIAGWLALAFRKPPVGLRWPRY
;
A
#
# COMPACT_ATOMS: atom_id res chain seq x y z
N MET A 1 -28.82 45.44 -14.30
CA MET A 1 -27.80 45.31 -13.25
C MET A 1 -27.24 43.90 -13.37
N ALA A 2 -26.18 43.74 -14.18
CA ALA A 2 -25.59 42.44 -14.46
C ALA A 2 -24.72 42.05 -13.27
N THR A 3 -25.09 41.01 -12.54
CA THR A 3 -24.18 40.32 -11.63
C THR A 3 -23.14 39.63 -12.50
N ASP A 4 -21.90 40.10 -12.43
CA ASP A 4 -20.75 39.47 -13.07
C ASP A 4 -20.49 38.13 -12.38
N GLU A 5 -21.20 37.09 -12.81
CA GLU A 5 -21.07 35.72 -12.32
C GLU A 5 -19.84 35.00 -12.88
N THR A 6 -18.93 35.72 -13.56
CA THR A 6 -17.73 35.12 -14.17
C THR A 6 -16.46 35.27 -13.34
N THR A 7 -16.53 35.94 -12.19
CA THR A 7 -15.38 35.99 -11.26
C THR A 7 -15.12 34.59 -10.70
N PRO A 8 -13.95 33.97 -10.95
CA PRO A 8 -13.60 32.70 -10.32
C PRO A 8 -13.55 32.93 -8.81
N LEU A 9 -14.53 32.39 -8.08
CA LEU A 9 -14.55 32.46 -6.62
C LEU A 9 -13.27 31.79 -6.10
N LEU A 10 -12.33 32.60 -5.62
CA LEU A 10 -11.09 32.08 -5.03
C LEU A 10 -11.47 31.09 -3.92
N PRO A 11 -10.82 29.91 -3.84
CA PRO A 11 -11.14 28.93 -2.82
C PRO A 11 -11.02 29.56 -1.42
N THR A 12 -11.94 29.21 -0.54
CA THR A 12 -11.94 29.69 0.84
C THR A 12 -10.68 29.20 1.58
N SER A 13 -10.28 29.89 2.66
CA SER A 13 -9.13 29.48 3.48
C SER A 13 -9.25 28.04 3.99
N GLN A 14 -10.47 27.61 4.32
CA GLN A 14 -10.78 26.24 4.72
C GLN A 14 -10.57 25.24 3.57
N GLN A 15 -11.05 25.56 2.36
CA GLN A 15 -10.84 24.72 1.18
C GLN A 15 -9.36 24.57 0.83
N ARG A 16 -8.58 25.66 0.84
CA ARG A 16 -7.13 25.60 0.63
C ARG A 16 -6.42 24.73 1.67
N LYS A 17 -6.84 24.80 2.94
CA LYS A 17 -6.26 23.96 4.00
C LYS A 17 -6.50 22.48 3.73
N VAL A 18 -7.74 22.08 3.43
CA VAL A 18 -8.10 20.69 3.13
C VAL A 18 -7.37 20.17 1.89
N GLU A 19 -7.25 20.99 0.84
CA GLU A 19 -6.49 20.64 -0.36
C GLU A 19 -5.00 20.42 -0.05
N SER A 20 -4.38 21.30 0.73
CA SER A 20 -2.98 21.14 1.16
C SER A 20 -2.75 19.90 2.04
N GLU A 21 -3.70 19.57 2.92
CA GLU A 21 -3.66 18.37 3.76
C GLU A 21 -3.77 17.10 2.92
N ASN A 22 -4.65 17.11 1.92
CA ASN A 22 -4.79 16.00 0.98
C ASN A 22 -3.52 15.83 0.13
N ASP A 23 -2.94 16.90 -0.38
CA ASP A 23 -1.70 16.85 -1.17
C ASP A 23 -0.50 16.35 -0.36
N ALA A 24 -0.40 16.79 0.90
CA ALA A 24 0.61 16.29 1.83
C ALA A 24 0.42 14.79 2.08
N MET A 25 -0.80 14.34 2.37
CA MET A 25 -1.14 12.94 2.59
C MET A 25 -0.84 12.08 1.34
N ASN A 26 -1.22 12.56 0.16
CA ASN A 26 -0.95 11.91 -1.13
C ASN A 26 0.55 11.74 -1.36
N THR A 27 1.32 12.79 -1.05
CA THR A 27 2.79 12.79 -1.16
C THR A 27 3.42 11.78 -0.19
N VAL A 28 2.90 11.68 1.03
CA VAL A 28 3.37 10.70 2.02
C VAL A 28 3.11 9.28 1.51
N PHE A 29 1.89 8.96 1.08
CA PHE A 29 1.57 7.63 0.56
C PHE A 29 2.34 7.28 -0.71
N TRP A 30 2.61 8.26 -1.58
CA TRP A 30 3.48 8.07 -2.74
C TRP A 30 4.89 7.62 -2.32
N LYS A 31 5.50 8.33 -1.36
CA LYS A 31 6.83 7.99 -0.83
C LYS A 31 6.83 6.60 -0.21
N ILE A 32 5.82 6.28 0.61
CA ILE A 32 5.67 4.96 1.23
C ILE A 32 5.59 3.88 0.14
N GLY A 33 4.69 4.03 -0.85
CA GLY A 33 4.57 3.07 -1.94
C GLY A 33 5.87 2.85 -2.70
N ALA A 34 6.60 3.92 -3.01
CA ALA A 34 7.89 3.83 -3.69
C ALA A 34 8.94 3.10 -2.84
N VAL A 35 9.02 3.37 -1.54
CA VAL A 35 9.95 2.71 -0.62
C VAL A 35 9.60 1.23 -0.45
N TYR A 36 8.33 0.88 -0.23
CA TYR A 36 7.89 -0.51 -0.14
C TYR A 36 8.16 -1.27 -1.45
N GLY A 37 7.95 -0.64 -2.60
CA GLY A 37 8.25 -1.22 -3.91
C GLY A 37 9.74 -1.50 -4.08
N ALA A 38 10.59 -0.52 -3.79
CA ALA A 38 12.05 -0.69 -3.82
C ALA A 38 12.52 -1.80 -2.87
N ALA A 39 12.01 -1.82 -1.63
CA ALA A 39 12.29 -2.87 -0.67
C ALA A 39 11.78 -4.24 -1.13
N GLY A 40 10.62 -4.32 -1.76
CA GLY A 40 10.05 -5.56 -2.28
C GLY A 40 10.92 -6.18 -3.38
N VAL A 41 11.44 -5.35 -4.30
CA VAL A 41 12.42 -5.78 -5.31
C VAL A 41 13.72 -6.25 -4.66
N ALA A 42 14.28 -5.46 -3.74
CA ALA A 42 15.53 -5.79 -3.07
C ALA A 42 15.44 -7.11 -2.28
N LEU A 43 14.39 -7.26 -1.46
CA LEU A 43 14.14 -8.46 -0.67
C LEU A 43 13.81 -9.66 -1.57
N GLY A 44 13.06 -9.48 -2.65
CA GLY A 44 12.81 -10.53 -3.64
C GLY A 44 14.09 -11.03 -4.30
N ALA A 45 14.95 -10.12 -4.76
CA ALA A 45 16.26 -10.46 -5.34
C ALA A 45 17.17 -11.16 -4.33
N PHE A 46 17.23 -10.67 -3.09
CA PHE A 46 17.96 -11.29 -2.00
C PHE A 46 17.43 -12.70 -1.71
N GLY A 47 16.12 -12.89 -1.66
CA GLY A 47 15.48 -14.20 -1.48
C GLY A 47 15.89 -15.21 -2.57
N ALA A 48 15.90 -14.77 -3.84
CA ALA A 48 16.18 -15.63 -4.98
C ALA A 48 17.66 -16.02 -5.12
N HIS A 49 18.60 -15.10 -4.83
CA HIS A 49 20.03 -15.26 -5.13
C HIS A 49 20.91 -15.39 -3.88
N GLY A 50 20.54 -14.76 -2.77
CA GLY A 50 21.31 -14.71 -1.53
C GLY A 50 20.82 -15.70 -0.48
N LEU A 51 19.55 -15.57 -0.08
CA LEU A 51 18.98 -16.27 1.08
C LEU A 51 18.99 -17.79 0.94
N LYS A 52 18.82 -18.32 -0.27
CA LYS A 52 18.88 -19.77 -0.56
C LYS A 52 20.20 -20.43 -0.15
N LYS A 53 21.28 -19.66 -0.03
CA LYS A 53 22.59 -20.16 0.42
C LYS A 53 22.65 -20.40 1.94
N TYR A 54 21.76 -19.77 2.70
CA TYR A 54 21.75 -19.78 4.16
C TYR A 54 20.57 -20.57 4.75
N ILE A 55 19.46 -20.68 4.00
CA ILE A 55 18.26 -21.40 4.43
C ILE A 55 18.02 -22.59 3.50
N ALA A 56 18.12 -23.80 4.04
CA ALA A 56 17.86 -25.04 3.31
C ALA A 56 16.36 -25.42 3.29
N GLU A 57 15.56 -24.90 4.22
CA GLU A 57 14.15 -25.26 4.36
C GLU A 57 13.29 -24.64 3.25
N PRO A 58 12.69 -25.43 2.35
CA PRO A 58 11.96 -24.90 1.19
C PRO A 58 10.75 -24.04 1.56
N GLN A 59 10.04 -24.39 2.64
CA GLN A 59 8.87 -23.64 3.09
C GLN A 59 9.23 -22.21 3.51
N LYS A 60 10.37 -22.02 4.18
CA LYS A 60 10.86 -20.69 4.57
C LYS A 60 11.20 -19.82 3.37
N LEU A 61 11.83 -20.42 2.35
CA LEU A 61 12.11 -19.72 1.09
C LEU A 61 10.81 -19.36 0.34
N ALA A 62 9.81 -20.25 0.33
CA ALA A 62 8.51 -19.98 -0.25
C ALA A 62 7.76 -18.85 0.49
N ASN A 63 7.82 -18.82 1.82
CA ASN A 63 7.25 -17.75 2.64
C ASN A 63 7.91 -16.40 2.34
N TRP A 64 9.25 -16.37 2.23
CA TRP A 64 9.98 -15.17 1.83
C TRP A 64 9.57 -14.66 0.45
N SER A 65 9.46 -15.57 -0.54
CA SER A 65 9.01 -15.21 -1.88
C SER A 65 7.59 -14.65 -1.87
N THR A 66 6.69 -15.28 -1.10
CA THR A 66 5.32 -14.81 -0.90
C THR A 66 5.29 -13.40 -0.30
N ALA A 67 6.09 -13.16 0.73
CA ALA A 67 6.20 -11.84 1.37
C ALA A 67 6.65 -10.75 0.38
N ALA A 68 7.66 -11.04 -0.44
CA ALA A 68 8.16 -10.11 -1.48
C ALA A 68 7.14 -9.86 -2.58
N GLN A 69 6.47 -10.90 -3.07
CA GLN A 69 5.43 -10.75 -4.07
C GLN A 69 4.27 -9.91 -3.55
N TYR A 70 3.77 -10.20 -2.35
CA TYR A 70 2.68 -9.44 -1.74
C TYR A 70 3.09 -7.99 -1.48
N GLN A 71 4.30 -7.75 -0.98
CA GLN A 71 4.81 -6.39 -0.78
C GLN A 71 4.87 -5.61 -2.09
N LEU A 72 5.39 -6.22 -3.15
CA LEU A 72 5.52 -5.55 -4.45
C LEU A 72 4.15 -5.21 -5.06
N ILE A 73 3.22 -6.17 -5.09
CA ILE A 73 1.87 -5.98 -5.64
C ILE A 73 1.14 -4.86 -4.90
N HIS A 74 1.16 -4.89 -3.56
CA HIS A 74 0.42 -3.92 -2.76
C HIS A 74 1.11 -2.56 -2.67
N SER A 75 2.43 -2.49 -2.92
CA SER A 75 3.12 -1.21 -3.09
C SER A 75 2.65 -0.47 -4.35
N VAL A 76 2.46 -1.19 -5.46
CA VAL A 76 1.87 -0.64 -6.68
C VAL A 76 0.42 -0.24 -6.45
N ALA A 77 -0.36 -1.11 -5.79
CA ALA A 77 -1.74 -0.78 -5.41
C ALA A 77 -1.82 0.48 -4.55
N LEU A 78 -0.89 0.67 -3.60
CA LEU A 78 -0.78 1.87 -2.77
C LEU A 78 -0.49 3.13 -3.60
N LEU A 79 0.42 3.07 -4.58
CA LEU A 79 0.71 4.20 -5.47
C LEU A 79 -0.53 4.63 -6.27
N VAL A 80 -1.35 3.67 -6.70
CA VAL A 80 -2.64 3.94 -7.36
C VAL A 80 -3.66 4.48 -6.35
N ALA A 81 -3.70 3.92 -5.15
CA ALA A 81 -4.66 4.22 -4.10
C ALA A 81 -4.34 5.48 -3.27
N ARG A 82 -3.22 6.17 -3.51
CA ARG A 82 -2.70 7.25 -2.65
C ARG A 82 -3.72 8.35 -2.31
N ASN A 83 -4.64 8.63 -3.24
CA ASN A 83 -5.72 9.61 -3.06
C ASN A 83 -6.86 9.10 -2.17
N SER A 84 -6.75 7.88 -1.64
CA SER A 84 -7.70 7.17 -0.79
C SER A 84 -7.03 6.83 0.53
N SER A 85 -7.12 7.73 1.51
CA SER A 85 -6.44 7.53 2.80
C SER A 85 -6.81 6.21 3.47
N VAL A 86 -8.05 5.76 3.33
CA VAL A 86 -8.52 4.46 3.87
C VAL A 86 -7.78 3.30 3.20
N ALA A 87 -7.83 3.19 1.87
CA ALA A 87 -7.18 2.10 1.15
C ALA A 87 -5.65 2.14 1.32
N ALA A 88 -5.07 3.33 1.24
CA ALA A 88 -3.64 3.54 1.40
C ALA A 88 -3.13 3.13 2.79
N THR A 89 -3.88 3.46 3.84
CA THR A 89 -3.58 3.03 5.22
C THR A 89 -3.64 1.51 5.35
N PHE A 90 -4.69 0.89 4.82
CA PHE A 90 -4.85 -0.57 4.87
C PHE A 90 -3.75 -1.32 4.11
N PHE A 91 -3.34 -0.85 2.93
CA PHE A 91 -2.20 -1.45 2.21
C PHE A 91 -0.89 -1.28 2.97
N THR A 92 -0.63 -0.09 3.53
CA THR A 92 0.59 0.16 4.30
C THR A 92 0.66 -0.74 5.54
N ALA A 93 -0.41 -0.77 6.33
CA ALA A 93 -0.52 -1.60 7.51
C ALA A 93 -0.44 -3.10 7.15
N GLY A 94 -1.17 -3.51 6.11
CA GLY A 94 -1.20 -4.89 5.64
C GLY A 94 0.16 -5.38 5.14
N MET A 95 0.90 -4.60 4.34
CA MET A 95 2.26 -4.97 3.90
C MET A 95 3.22 -5.11 5.09
N THR A 96 3.15 -4.17 6.03
CA THR A 96 4.01 -4.19 7.23
C THR A 96 3.75 -5.43 8.07
N MET A 97 2.48 -5.73 8.33
CA MET A 97 2.07 -6.86 9.18
C MET A 97 2.21 -8.21 8.48
N PHE A 98 1.85 -8.32 7.20
CA PHE A 98 1.88 -9.58 6.44
C PHE A 98 3.29 -9.89 5.91
N SER A 99 3.86 -9.00 5.09
CA SER A 99 5.17 -9.25 4.48
C SER A 99 6.28 -9.14 5.52
N GLY A 100 6.21 -8.14 6.40
CA GLY A 100 7.19 -7.95 7.48
C GLY A 100 7.26 -9.14 8.44
N SER A 101 6.13 -9.71 8.86
CA SER A 101 6.12 -10.90 9.73
C SER A 101 6.72 -12.12 9.04
N LEU A 102 6.38 -12.37 7.77
CA LEU A 102 6.90 -13.50 7.02
C LEU A 102 8.42 -13.40 6.80
N TYR A 103 8.96 -12.20 6.54
CA TYR A 103 10.40 -12.01 6.50
C TYR A 103 11.05 -12.31 7.85
N ALA A 104 10.52 -11.77 8.94
CA ALA A 104 11.04 -11.98 10.28
C ALA A 104 11.02 -13.47 10.68
N LEU A 105 9.87 -14.13 10.51
CA LEU A 105 9.69 -15.57 10.78
C LEU A 105 10.59 -16.47 9.93
N THR A 106 10.95 -16.03 8.72
CA THR A 106 11.89 -16.74 7.86
C THR A 106 13.32 -16.65 8.39
N LEU A 107 13.73 -15.47 8.89
CA LEU A 107 15.08 -15.26 9.42
C LEU A 107 15.29 -15.96 10.77
N ASP A 108 14.30 -15.88 11.66
CA ASP A 108 14.37 -16.48 12.99
C ASP A 108 12.97 -16.81 13.52
N THR A 109 12.56 -18.07 13.31
CA THR A 109 11.21 -18.52 13.69
C THR A 109 11.01 -18.53 15.20
N GLU A 110 12.01 -18.91 15.99
CA GLU A 110 11.90 -19.02 17.45
C GLU A 110 11.76 -17.64 18.09
N ARG A 111 12.61 -16.69 17.67
CA ARG A 111 12.57 -15.32 18.16
C ARG A 111 11.30 -14.58 17.76
N PHE A 112 10.82 -14.81 16.54
CA PHE A 112 9.69 -14.06 15.98
C PHE A 112 8.36 -14.83 15.99
N ARG A 113 8.28 -15.97 16.68
CA ARG A 113 7.08 -16.83 16.72
C ARG A 113 5.79 -16.09 17.07
N PHE A 114 5.88 -15.07 17.93
CA PHE A 114 4.75 -14.22 18.32
C PHE A 114 4.15 -13.40 17.17
N LEU A 115 4.86 -13.25 16.05
CA LEU A 115 4.35 -12.62 14.83
C LEU A 115 3.48 -13.55 13.98
N GLY A 116 3.38 -14.84 14.34
CA GLY A 116 2.51 -15.80 13.64
C GLY A 116 1.08 -15.28 13.45
N PRO A 117 0.36 -14.88 14.53
CA PRO A 117 -0.98 -14.30 14.45
C PRO A 117 -1.06 -12.92 13.77
N VAL A 118 0.06 -12.19 13.64
CA VAL A 118 0.09 -10.88 12.98
C VAL A 118 -0.06 -11.03 11.46
N THR A 119 0.45 -12.12 10.89
CA THR A 119 0.37 -12.41 9.45
C THR A 119 -1.08 -12.44 8.93
N PRO A 120 -2.02 -13.24 9.49
CA PRO A 120 -3.40 -13.24 9.00
C PRO A 120 -4.11 -11.89 9.19
N LEU A 121 -3.80 -11.15 10.26
CA LEU A 121 -4.33 -9.79 10.45
C LEU A 121 -3.84 -8.84 9.34
N GLY A 122 -2.56 -8.94 8.97
CA GLY A 122 -2.01 -8.25 7.81
C GLY A 122 -2.75 -8.59 6.52
N GLY A 123 -3.05 -9.87 6.29
CA GLY A 123 -3.85 -10.31 5.14
C GLY A 123 -5.25 -9.70 5.11
N LEU A 124 -5.93 -9.64 6.25
CA LEU A 124 -7.23 -8.97 6.37
C LEU A 124 -7.14 -7.47 6.04
N CYS A 125 -6.07 -6.79 6.47
CA CYS A 125 -5.84 -5.39 6.09
C CYS A 125 -5.62 -5.25 4.58
N LEU A 126 -4.87 -6.13 3.94
CA LEU A 126 -4.69 -6.10 2.49
C LEU A 126 -6.03 -6.27 1.74
N ILE A 127 -6.87 -7.21 2.20
CA ILE A 127 -8.23 -7.40 1.67
C ILE A 127 -9.07 -6.13 1.86
N ALA A 128 -9.07 -5.55 3.06
CA ALA A 128 -9.79 -4.32 3.34
C ALA A 128 -9.33 -3.14 2.46
N GLY A 129 -8.04 -3.05 2.14
CA GLY A 129 -7.50 -2.07 1.20
C GLY A 129 -8.06 -2.20 -0.21
N TRP A 130 -8.14 -3.43 -0.73
CA TRP A 130 -8.77 -3.71 -2.03
C TRP A 130 -10.26 -3.43 -2.03
N LEU A 131 -10.98 -3.82 -0.97
CA LEU A 131 -12.40 -3.50 -0.84
C LEU A 131 -12.65 -1.99 -0.78
N ALA A 132 -11.82 -1.26 -0.03
CA ALA A 132 -11.89 0.19 0.03
C ALA A 132 -11.66 0.86 -1.34
N LEU A 133 -10.82 0.28 -2.20
CA LEU A 133 -10.69 0.71 -3.59
C LEU A 133 -11.93 0.37 -4.42
N ALA A 134 -12.46 -0.84 -4.30
CA ALA A 134 -13.61 -1.31 -5.08
C ALA A 134 -14.86 -0.45 -4.85
N PHE A 135 -15.09 0.00 -3.61
CA PHE A 135 -16.24 0.83 -3.24
C PHE A 135 -15.97 2.34 -3.34
N ARG A 136 -14.74 2.75 -3.69
CA ARG A 136 -14.45 4.16 -3.94
C ARG A 136 -15.18 4.59 -5.22
N LYS A 137 -15.98 5.66 -5.12
CA LYS A 137 -16.61 6.26 -6.30
C LYS A 137 -15.51 6.66 -7.31
N PRO A 138 -15.58 6.21 -8.57
CA PRO A 138 -14.63 6.65 -9.58
C PRO A 138 -14.72 8.18 -9.72
N PRO A 139 -13.61 8.87 -10.02
CA PRO A 139 -13.64 10.29 -10.28
C PRO A 139 -14.67 10.59 -11.37
N VAL A 140 -15.46 11.65 -11.17
CA VAL A 140 -16.44 12.15 -12.13
C VAL A 140 -15.70 12.49 -13.43
N GLY A 141 -15.73 11.57 -14.39
CA GLY A 141 -14.91 11.62 -15.61
C GLY A 141 -14.69 10.23 -16.21
N LEU A 142 -14.64 9.18 -15.38
CA LEU A 142 -14.64 7.79 -15.84
C LEU A 142 -16.09 7.28 -15.99
N ARG A 143 -16.92 8.00 -16.75
CA ARG A 143 -18.18 7.43 -17.25
C ARG A 143 -17.80 6.67 -18.51
N TRP A 144 -17.89 5.34 -18.46
CA TRP A 144 -17.75 4.51 -19.66
C TRP A 144 -18.64 5.09 -20.77
N PRO A 145 -18.14 5.21 -22.01
CA PRO A 145 -18.99 5.60 -23.12
C PRO A 145 -20.13 4.58 -23.19
N ARG A 146 -21.37 5.06 -23.01
CA ARG A 146 -22.55 4.27 -23.34
C ARG A 146 -22.62 4.27 -24.85
N TYR A 147 -22.22 3.16 -25.48
CA TYR A 147 -22.60 2.85 -26.84
C TYR A 147 -23.99 2.21 -26.85
#